data_AF-A0A2V6QYG1-F1
#
_entry.id   AF-A0A2V6QYG1-F1
#
_cell.length_a   1.000
_cell.length_b   1.000
_cell.length_c   1.000
_cell.angle_alpha   90.00
_cell.angle_beta   90.00
_cell.angle_gamma   90.00
#
_symmetry.space_group_name_H-M   'P 1'
#
loop_
_entity.id
_entity.type
_entity.pdbx_description
1 polymer ?
#
loop_
_entity_poly.entity_id
_entity_poly.type
_entity_poly.pdbx_seq_one_letter_code
_entity_poly.pdbx_strand_id
1 'polypeptide(L)'
;MLTEEALIVLAALGALGLVVLGTLELLWPSRPKHPARGASTPAEPAPRRWRSSIPRHAASRREAYLKMPPASALAPAPAQPPFPRAAPAAPVVEVAVTPAVESSVEGPIAIVDRCFELYQQHRYADVVSIAAAALGNDAPPARRPAGAREAAALWSVLALAQQALGDHAGARAALEAATEASPEAERATYRRQLVTLALGVARDLIASSGAHVAPDSESRVGDLRDALAWLDRGRAAAPGDTDLRDLAVTAEARLWPAYEQVVMALVQRQEFPAARRLLREALAHPRVPAARAETFRELFSGTFSGEIGQLTAQAIRAMQEARETEALGSLERAERLLESVHDEALPPKRREEVDRRLWWGYNKLGLRRVEAGAFEEAIEPLLRALRLAGTAPDRQSETRAALVRAFEGWTETSALAIREVADAGDREAAIVRSDKLWTRLRTALEEGLSERELAGAFTRVRRLFEEIGREPA
;
A
#
# COMPACT_ATOMS: atom_id res chain seq x y z
N MET A 1 55.88 20.27 20.40
CA MET A 1 55.34 21.10 21.48
C MET A 1 53.97 21.57 21.03
N LEU A 2 52.94 20.74 21.21
CA LEU A 2 51.55 21.18 21.00
C LEU A 2 51.26 22.14 22.15
N THR A 3 50.94 23.39 21.81
CA THR A 3 50.59 24.43 22.79
C THR A 3 49.39 23.95 23.61
N GLU A 4 49.39 24.26 24.90
CA GLU A 4 48.35 23.87 25.86
C GLU A 4 46.94 24.22 25.35
N GLU A 5 46.81 25.31 24.60
CA GLU A 5 45.60 25.74 23.91
C GLU A 5 45.10 24.74 22.85
N ALA A 6 46.00 24.08 22.11
CA ALA A 6 45.62 23.08 21.11
C ALA A 6 45.04 21.81 21.76
N LEU A 7 45.51 21.46 22.96
CA LEU A 7 44.96 20.33 23.73
C LEU A 7 43.57 20.65 24.28
N ILE A 8 43.33 21.90 24.71
CA ILE A 8 42.01 22.34 25.19
C ILE A 8 40.98 22.33 24.05
N VAL A 9 41.35 22.79 22.85
CA VAL A 9 40.46 22.78 21.68
C VAL A 9 40.13 21.36 21.22
N LEU A 10 41.12 20.45 21.23
CA LEU A 10 40.88 19.03 20.93
C LEU A 10 39.98 18.36 21.96
N ALA A 11 40.16 18.66 23.25
CA ALA A 11 39.30 18.14 24.31
C ALA A 11 37.86 18.68 24.19
N ALA A 12 37.68 19.96 23.86
CA ALA A 12 36.37 20.57 23.64
C ALA A 12 35.65 19.98 22.42
N LEU A 13 36.37 19.75 21.31
CA LEU A 13 35.81 19.08 20.12
C LEU A 13 35.45 17.62 20.40
N GLY A 14 36.26 16.91 21.18
CA GLY A 14 35.95 15.54 21.62
C GLY A 14 34.70 15.47 22.51
N ALA A 15 34.57 16.41 23.45
CA ALA A 15 33.39 16.52 24.30
C ALA A 15 32.13 16.88 23.49
N LEU A 16 32.23 17.81 22.55
CA LEU A 16 31.14 18.18 21.65
C LEU A 16 30.72 16.98 20.77
N GLY A 17 31.70 16.23 20.25
CA GLY A 17 31.45 15.00 19.50
C GLY A 17 30.71 13.94 20.29
N LEU A 18 31.06 13.75 21.57
CA LEU A 18 30.38 12.80 22.47
C LEU A 18 28.95 13.25 22.81
N VAL A 19 28.69 14.56 22.95
CA VAL A 19 27.34 15.10 23.15
C VAL A 19 26.47 14.92 21.90
N VAL A 20 27.03 15.14 20.71
CA VAL A 20 26.33 14.89 19.44
C VAL A 20 26.06 13.39 19.26
N LEU A 21 27.01 12.53 19.61
CA LEU A 21 26.81 11.07 19.56
C LEU A 21 25.74 10.60 20.56
N GLY A 22 25.75 11.13 21.78
CA GLY A 22 24.76 10.81 22.81
C GLY A 22 23.35 11.32 22.50
N THR A 23 23.22 12.48 21.84
CA THR A 23 21.93 12.99 21.36
C THR A 23 21.40 12.21 20.16
N LEU A 24 22.28 11.74 19.27
CA LEU A 24 21.91 10.82 18.19
C LEU A 24 21.46 9.44 18.71
N GLU A 25 22.09 8.92 19.76
CA GLU A 25 21.68 7.65 20.39
C GLU A 25 20.33 7.76 21.12
N LEU A 26 20.00 8.95 21.67
CA LEU A 26 18.69 9.27 22.22
C LEU A 26 17.60 9.39 21.13
N LEU A 27 17.97 9.89 19.95
CA LEU A 27 17.05 10.08 18.81
C LEU A 27 16.83 8.78 18.02
N TRP A 28 17.76 7.82 18.12
CA TRP A 28 17.72 6.54 17.43
C TRP A 28 18.44 5.44 18.25
N PRO A 29 17.73 4.72 19.14
CA PRO A 29 18.33 3.66 19.93
C PRO A 29 18.69 2.47 19.04
N SER A 30 19.96 2.41 18.62
CA SER A 30 20.49 1.31 17.82
C SER A 30 20.80 0.12 18.72
N ARG A 31 19.77 -0.67 19.04
CA ARG A 31 19.75 -2.09 19.48
C ARG A 31 19.05 -2.33 20.83
N PRO A 32 18.25 -3.42 20.92
CA PRO A 32 17.69 -3.89 22.19
C PRO A 32 18.79 -4.54 23.03
N LYS A 33 18.98 -4.05 24.26
CA LYS A 33 19.73 -4.75 25.31
C LYS A 33 18.88 -5.91 25.83
N HIS A 34 19.10 -7.12 25.32
CA HIS A 34 18.69 -8.33 26.03
C HIS A 34 19.81 -8.76 27.00
N PRO A 35 19.46 -9.16 28.24
CA PRO A 35 20.44 -9.70 29.18
C PRO A 35 20.84 -11.12 28.78
N ALA A 36 22.15 -11.37 28.75
CA ALA A 36 22.72 -12.70 28.56
C ALA A 36 22.50 -13.57 29.81
N ARG A 37 21.95 -14.78 29.61
CA ARG A 37 22.07 -15.89 30.56
C ARG A 37 22.08 -17.22 29.82
N GLY A 38 23.23 -17.90 29.87
CA GLY A 38 23.29 -19.35 30.06
C GLY A 38 23.27 -20.28 28.83
N ALA A 39 24.48 -20.68 28.44
CA ALA A 39 24.91 -22.07 28.19
C ALA A 39 24.84 -22.70 26.78
N SER A 40 26.02 -23.24 26.45
CA SER A 40 26.36 -24.39 25.57
C SER A 40 26.29 -24.25 24.05
N THR A 41 27.47 -24.10 23.46
CA THR A 41 27.90 -24.71 22.19
C THR A 41 27.56 -26.20 22.15
N PRO A 42 27.27 -26.80 20.98
CA PRO A 42 28.38 -27.29 20.16
C PRO A 42 28.21 -27.26 18.62
N ALA A 43 29.39 -27.14 17.98
CA ALA A 43 29.85 -27.74 16.71
C ALA A 43 29.24 -27.33 15.36
N GLU A 44 30.12 -26.76 14.52
CA GLU A 44 29.99 -26.63 13.06
C GLU A 44 30.78 -27.79 12.36
N PRO A 45 30.78 -27.93 11.02
CA PRO A 45 29.90 -28.82 10.26
C PRO A 45 30.66 -29.95 9.52
N ALA A 46 29.92 -30.95 9.02
CA ALA A 46 30.45 -31.91 8.04
C ALA A 46 29.78 -31.73 6.67
N PRO A 47 30.53 -31.64 5.56
CA PRO A 47 30.00 -31.36 4.23
C PRO A 47 29.46 -32.64 3.60
N ARG A 48 28.19 -32.65 3.17
CA ARG A 48 27.67 -33.75 2.33
C ARG A 48 27.34 -33.27 0.93
N ARG A 49 28.31 -33.62 0.08
CA ARG A 49 28.33 -33.74 -1.38
C ARG A 49 26.96 -33.81 -2.05
N TRP A 50 26.76 -32.78 -2.86
CA TRP A 50 26.07 -32.74 -4.14
C TRP A 50 26.14 -34.06 -4.93
N ARG A 51 24.99 -34.60 -5.33
CA ARG A 51 24.81 -35.31 -6.60
C ARG A 51 23.53 -34.85 -7.27
N SER A 52 23.72 -34.38 -8.48
CA SER A 52 22.78 -33.91 -9.48
C SER A 52 21.92 -35.04 -10.03
N SER A 53 20.62 -34.78 -10.21
CA SER A 53 19.92 -35.19 -11.42
C SER A 53 18.80 -34.17 -11.68
N ILE A 54 19.06 -33.30 -12.65
CA ILE A 54 18.10 -32.37 -13.22
C ILE A 54 17.77 -32.93 -14.61
N PRO A 55 16.49 -32.89 -15.03
CA PRO A 55 16.17 -32.43 -16.36
C PRO A 55 15.57 -31.03 -16.28
N ARG A 56 16.27 -30.07 -16.90
CA ARG A 56 15.83 -28.69 -17.11
C ARG A 56 14.81 -28.74 -18.23
N HIS A 57 13.55 -28.37 -18.00
CA HIS A 57 12.67 -27.74 -18.99
C HIS A 57 11.37 -27.31 -18.29
N ALA A 58 11.22 -26.02 -17.95
CA ALA A 58 9.92 -25.35 -17.74
C ALA A 58 10.02 -23.84 -17.41
N ALA A 59 11.22 -23.25 -17.29
CA ALA A 59 11.35 -21.80 -17.12
C ALA A 59 11.53 -21.11 -18.49
N SER A 60 10.43 -20.88 -19.21
CA SER A 60 10.34 -19.91 -20.35
C SER A 60 8.97 -19.95 -21.05
N ARG A 61 7.87 -19.73 -20.31
CA ARG A 61 6.55 -19.57 -20.96
C ARG A 61 5.61 -18.53 -20.34
N ARG A 62 6.04 -17.78 -19.32
CA ARG A 62 5.19 -16.78 -18.66
C ARG A 62 5.38 -15.32 -19.13
N GLU A 63 6.30 -15.05 -20.06
CA GLU A 63 6.59 -13.66 -20.51
C GLU A 63 6.19 -13.36 -21.97
N ALA A 64 5.51 -14.27 -22.67
CA ALA A 64 5.23 -14.10 -24.12
C ALA A 64 3.80 -13.63 -24.47
N TYR A 65 2.95 -13.25 -23.51
CA TYR A 65 1.54 -12.92 -23.79
C TYR A 65 1.03 -11.58 -23.25
N LEU A 66 1.91 -10.59 -23.07
CA LEU A 66 1.51 -9.21 -22.80
C LEU A 66 2.31 -8.23 -23.67
N LYS A 67 1.96 -8.16 -24.96
CA LYS A 67 2.20 -6.99 -25.82
C LYS A 67 1.38 -7.14 -27.12
N MET A 68 0.21 -6.54 -27.14
CA MET A 68 -0.55 -6.28 -28.37
C MET A 68 -0.48 -4.76 -28.62
N PRO A 69 0.03 -4.28 -29.76
CA PRO A 69 0.01 -2.85 -30.09
C PRO A 69 -1.36 -2.41 -30.63
N PRO A 70 -1.72 -1.11 -30.54
CA PRO A 70 -3.03 -0.62 -30.94
C PRO A 70 -3.17 -0.52 -32.46
N ALA A 71 -4.38 -0.75 -32.95
CA ALA A 71 -4.77 -0.65 -34.36
C ALA A 71 -4.73 0.81 -34.86
N SER A 72 -4.14 1.01 -36.04
CA SER A 72 -4.20 2.27 -36.79
C SER A 72 -4.82 2.01 -38.18
N ALA A 73 -5.53 3.00 -38.68
CA ALA A 73 -6.54 2.90 -39.73
C ALA A 73 -6.03 3.17 -41.17
N LEU A 74 -6.79 2.62 -42.14
CA LEU A 74 -7.10 3.10 -43.52
C LEU A 74 -6.12 2.90 -44.73
N ALA A 75 -6.56 1.99 -45.63
CA ALA A 75 -6.67 2.05 -47.12
C ALA A 75 -5.43 1.98 -48.07
N PRO A 76 -5.57 1.71 -49.40
CA PRO A 76 -6.37 0.71 -50.14
C PRO A 76 -5.52 -0.15 -51.13
N ALA A 77 -6.11 -1.17 -51.75
CA ALA A 77 -5.48 -2.10 -52.70
C ALA A 77 -5.60 -1.67 -54.19
N PRO A 78 -4.61 -1.96 -55.07
CA PRO A 78 -4.73 -1.75 -56.52
C PRO A 78 -5.20 -2.98 -57.32
N ALA A 79 -5.71 -2.70 -58.53
CA ALA A 79 -6.56 -3.52 -59.39
C ALA A 79 -5.87 -4.53 -60.35
N GLN A 80 -6.71 -5.41 -60.91
CA GLN A 80 -6.48 -6.55 -61.83
C GLN A 80 -6.06 -6.17 -63.28
N PRO A 81 -5.70 -7.17 -64.13
CA PRO A 81 -6.35 -7.29 -65.46
C PRO A 81 -6.63 -8.80 -65.86
N PRO A 82 -7.15 -9.15 -67.08
CA PRO A 82 -8.53 -9.62 -67.30
C PRO A 82 -8.67 -11.02 -67.96
N PHE A 83 -9.92 -11.52 -68.01
CA PHE A 83 -10.41 -12.81 -68.54
C PHE A 83 -10.12 -13.10 -70.05
N PRO A 84 -10.31 -14.36 -70.52
CA PRO A 84 -11.53 -14.61 -71.31
C PRO A 84 -12.23 -15.98 -71.09
N ARG A 85 -13.55 -15.94 -71.37
CA ARG A 85 -14.54 -17.04 -71.44
C ARG A 85 -14.30 -18.05 -72.56
N ALA A 86 -14.76 -19.29 -72.36
CA ALA A 86 -15.50 -20.09 -73.37
C ALA A 86 -16.36 -21.19 -72.70
N ALA A 87 -17.61 -21.32 -73.14
CA ALA A 87 -18.58 -22.41 -72.89
C ALA A 87 -18.74 -23.23 -74.22
N PRO A 88 -19.49 -24.36 -74.38
CA PRO A 88 -20.79 -24.69 -73.76
C PRO A 88 -21.16 -26.20 -73.48
N ALA A 89 -22.28 -26.39 -72.75
CA ALA A 89 -23.39 -27.40 -72.78
C ALA A 89 -23.21 -28.81 -73.44
N ALA A 90 -23.84 -29.95 -73.05
CA ALA A 90 -24.82 -30.47 -72.05
C ALA A 90 -24.90 -32.02 -72.29
N PRO A 91 -25.88 -32.87 -71.83
CA PRO A 91 -26.90 -32.80 -70.77
C PRO A 91 -27.00 -34.06 -69.84
N VAL A 92 -27.73 -33.88 -68.73
CA VAL A 92 -28.74 -34.76 -68.05
C VAL A 92 -28.60 -36.29 -68.10
N VAL A 93 -28.42 -36.92 -66.92
CA VAL A 93 -29.24 -38.07 -66.48
C VAL A 93 -29.56 -37.89 -65.00
N GLU A 94 -30.85 -37.69 -64.74
CA GLU A 94 -31.51 -37.83 -63.44
C GLU A 94 -32.11 -39.24 -63.39
N VAL A 95 -31.91 -39.98 -62.29
CA VAL A 95 -32.89 -40.87 -61.63
C VAL A 95 -32.21 -41.60 -60.46
N ALA A 96 -32.74 -41.31 -59.28
CA ALA A 96 -32.96 -42.13 -58.09
C ALA A 96 -31.89 -43.16 -57.67
N VAL A 97 -31.43 -43.07 -56.42
CA VAL A 97 -32.01 -43.78 -55.26
C VAL A 97 -31.19 -43.34 -54.04
N THR A 98 -31.85 -42.68 -53.09
CA THR A 98 -31.37 -42.61 -51.70
C THR A 98 -31.36 -44.00 -51.08
N PRO A 99 -30.32 -44.31 -50.31
CA PRO A 99 -30.53 -44.64 -48.91
C PRO A 99 -29.87 -43.51 -48.11
N ALA A 100 -30.61 -42.70 -47.36
CA ALA A 100 -31.17 -43.11 -46.07
C ALA A 100 -30.19 -44.02 -45.32
N VAL A 101 -29.07 -43.44 -44.88
CA VAL A 101 -28.38 -43.91 -43.66
C VAL A 101 -28.98 -43.11 -42.50
N GLU A 102 -30.25 -43.41 -42.21
CA GLU A 102 -30.68 -43.57 -40.83
C GLU A 102 -30.07 -44.90 -40.36
N SER A 103 -29.64 -45.15 -39.14
CA SER A 103 -29.42 -44.42 -37.90
C SER A 103 -28.83 -45.48 -36.95
N SER A 104 -28.44 -45.06 -35.75
CA SER A 104 -28.51 -45.91 -34.54
C SER A 104 -27.38 -46.90 -34.28
N VAL A 105 -26.33 -46.45 -33.58
CA VAL A 105 -26.13 -46.81 -32.15
C VAL A 105 -25.42 -45.65 -31.45
N GLU A 106 -26.13 -44.58 -31.11
CA GLU A 106 -25.71 -43.69 -30.01
C GLU A 106 -26.86 -43.68 -29.02
N GLY A 107 -26.84 -44.67 -28.12
CA GLY A 107 -27.74 -44.70 -26.98
C GLY A 107 -27.43 -43.56 -25.99
N PRO A 108 -28.30 -43.30 -25.02
CA PRO A 108 -28.22 -42.16 -24.07
C PRO A 108 -27.12 -42.29 -23.00
N ILE A 109 -25.92 -42.75 -23.37
CA ILE A 109 -24.78 -42.99 -22.45
C ILE A 109 -23.52 -42.18 -22.87
N ALA A 110 -23.49 -41.57 -24.05
CA ALA A 110 -22.21 -41.26 -24.69
C ALA A 110 -21.48 -39.99 -24.23
N ILE A 111 -22.13 -38.99 -23.60
CA ILE A 111 -21.45 -37.68 -23.45
C ILE A 111 -20.39 -37.65 -22.35
N VAL A 112 -20.68 -38.28 -21.20
CA VAL A 112 -19.71 -38.39 -20.11
C VAL A 112 -18.54 -39.29 -20.53
N ASP A 113 -18.84 -40.45 -21.14
CA ASP A 113 -17.82 -41.39 -21.61
C ASP A 113 -16.94 -40.77 -22.71
N ARG A 114 -17.54 -40.05 -23.67
CA ARG A 114 -16.81 -39.30 -24.70
C ARG A 114 -15.91 -38.21 -24.10
N CYS A 115 -16.41 -37.47 -23.12
CA CYS A 115 -15.61 -36.47 -22.41
C CYS A 115 -14.46 -37.13 -21.63
N PHE A 116 -14.69 -38.31 -21.06
CA PHE A 116 -13.66 -39.06 -20.36
C PHE A 116 -12.59 -39.60 -21.32
N GLU A 117 -12.97 -40.14 -22.47
CA GLU A 117 -12.03 -40.57 -23.52
C GLU A 117 -11.16 -39.42 -24.02
N LEU A 118 -11.76 -38.25 -24.29
CA LEU A 118 -11.02 -37.05 -24.66
C LEU A 118 -10.07 -36.58 -23.55
N TYR A 119 -10.48 -36.71 -22.29
CA TYR A 119 -9.63 -36.43 -21.14
C TYR A 119 -8.42 -37.37 -21.08
N GLN A 120 -8.62 -38.68 -21.30
CA GLN A 120 -7.53 -39.67 -21.36
C GLN A 120 -6.56 -39.41 -22.52
N GLN A 121 -7.06 -38.82 -23.62
CA GLN A 121 -6.25 -38.38 -24.76
C GLN A 121 -5.53 -37.04 -24.53
N HIS A 122 -5.58 -36.48 -23.31
CA HIS A 122 -5.04 -35.16 -22.96
C HIS A 122 -5.65 -33.98 -23.76
N ARG A 123 -6.83 -34.17 -24.36
CA ARG A 123 -7.54 -33.15 -25.15
C ARG A 123 -8.41 -32.27 -24.25
N TYR A 124 -7.79 -31.66 -23.24
CA TYR A 124 -8.50 -30.97 -22.16
C TYR A 124 -9.35 -29.79 -22.63
N ALA A 125 -8.88 -29.01 -23.60
CA ALA A 125 -9.65 -27.89 -24.15
C ALA A 125 -10.94 -28.35 -24.84
N ASP A 126 -10.90 -29.50 -25.52
CA ASP A 126 -12.07 -30.08 -26.18
C ASP A 126 -13.08 -30.60 -25.15
N VAL A 127 -12.60 -31.20 -24.05
CA VAL A 127 -13.44 -31.59 -22.91
C VAL A 127 -14.14 -30.37 -22.32
N VAL A 128 -13.41 -29.28 -22.07
CA VAL A 128 -13.99 -28.04 -21.54
C VAL A 128 -15.09 -27.50 -22.46
N SER A 129 -14.82 -27.41 -23.77
CA SER A 129 -15.79 -26.90 -24.73
C SER A 129 -17.04 -27.78 -24.82
N ILE A 130 -16.87 -29.10 -24.89
CA ILE A 130 -17.99 -30.04 -25.08
C ILE A 130 -18.83 -30.14 -23.81
N ALA A 131 -18.19 -30.29 -22.64
CA ALA A 131 -18.89 -30.38 -21.37
C ALA A 131 -19.61 -29.07 -21.02
N ALA A 132 -18.98 -27.90 -21.19
CA ALA A 132 -19.62 -26.61 -20.93
C ALA A 132 -20.83 -26.37 -21.85
N ALA A 133 -20.73 -26.74 -23.14
CA ALA A 133 -21.84 -26.61 -24.09
C ALA A 133 -23.02 -27.54 -23.75
N ALA A 134 -22.75 -28.72 -23.19
CA ALA A 134 -23.77 -29.68 -22.78
C ALA A 134 -24.47 -29.30 -21.47
N LEU A 135 -23.76 -28.61 -20.58
CA LEU A 135 -24.25 -28.14 -19.28
C LEU A 135 -24.91 -26.76 -19.34
N GLY A 136 -24.80 -26.05 -20.48
CA GLY A 136 -25.45 -24.76 -20.69
C GLY A 136 -26.97 -24.85 -20.78
N ASN A 137 -27.66 -23.79 -20.33
CA ASN A 137 -29.13 -23.73 -20.31
C ASN A 137 -29.75 -23.91 -21.72
N ASP A 138 -29.05 -23.47 -22.77
CA ASP A 138 -29.48 -23.55 -24.17
C ASP A 138 -29.04 -24.84 -24.88
N ALA A 139 -28.49 -25.82 -24.16
CA ALA A 139 -28.00 -27.06 -24.77
C ALA A 139 -29.14 -27.81 -25.50
N PRO A 140 -28.92 -28.37 -26.70
CA PRO A 140 -29.91 -29.21 -27.37
C PRO A 140 -30.29 -30.43 -26.51
N PRO A 141 -31.55 -30.90 -26.52
CA PRO A 141 -31.99 -32.03 -25.69
C PRO A 141 -31.13 -33.30 -25.87
N ALA A 142 -30.66 -33.55 -27.08
CA ALA A 142 -29.79 -34.69 -27.41
C ALA A 142 -28.36 -34.60 -26.86
N ARG A 143 -27.93 -33.42 -26.41
CA ARG A 143 -26.60 -33.17 -25.83
C ARG A 143 -26.65 -32.86 -24.34
N ARG A 144 -27.83 -32.85 -23.72
CA ARG A 144 -27.99 -32.64 -22.29
C ARG A 144 -27.72 -33.95 -21.55
N PRO A 145 -27.17 -33.90 -20.33
CA PRO A 145 -27.09 -35.07 -19.47
C PRO A 145 -28.50 -35.63 -19.21
N ALA A 146 -28.66 -36.96 -19.25
CA ALA A 146 -29.94 -37.65 -19.11
C ALA A 146 -30.52 -37.56 -17.69
N GLY A 147 -29.72 -37.17 -16.69
CA GLY A 147 -30.20 -36.94 -15.34
C GLY A 147 -29.16 -36.31 -14.41
N ALA A 148 -29.57 -36.07 -13.16
CA ALA A 148 -28.76 -35.43 -12.12
C ALA A 148 -27.40 -36.10 -11.89
N ARG A 149 -27.35 -37.43 -11.93
CA ARG A 149 -26.11 -38.21 -11.76
C ARG A 149 -25.14 -38.03 -12.92
N GLU A 150 -25.65 -38.05 -14.15
CA GLU A 150 -24.83 -37.84 -15.36
C GLU A 150 -24.36 -36.39 -15.45
N ALA A 151 -25.20 -35.43 -15.08
CA ALA A 151 -24.82 -34.02 -14.99
C ALA A 151 -23.68 -33.80 -13.98
N ALA A 152 -23.79 -34.40 -12.79
CA ALA A 152 -22.74 -34.32 -11.77
C ALA A 152 -21.41 -34.97 -12.23
N ALA A 153 -21.49 -36.11 -12.92
CA ALA A 153 -20.32 -36.76 -13.50
C ALA A 153 -19.67 -35.88 -14.59
N LEU A 154 -20.47 -35.27 -15.46
CA LEU A 154 -19.98 -34.36 -16.50
C LEU A 154 -19.31 -33.11 -15.92
N TRP A 155 -19.88 -32.53 -14.86
CA TRP A 155 -19.25 -31.44 -14.09
C TRP A 155 -17.92 -31.86 -13.47
N SER A 156 -17.81 -33.09 -12.96
CA SER A 156 -16.55 -33.62 -12.41
C SER A 156 -15.47 -33.80 -13.49
N VAL A 157 -15.81 -34.31 -14.67
CA VAL A 157 -14.86 -34.44 -15.79
C VAL A 157 -14.42 -33.06 -16.31
N LEU A 158 -15.34 -32.10 -16.38
CA LEU A 158 -15.03 -30.70 -16.70
C LEU A 158 -14.01 -30.13 -15.70
N ALA A 159 -14.22 -30.36 -14.40
CA ALA A 159 -13.32 -29.89 -13.37
C ALA A 159 -11.90 -30.47 -13.51
N LEU A 160 -11.77 -31.77 -13.79
CA LEU A 160 -10.47 -32.40 -14.03
C LEU A 160 -9.76 -31.79 -15.24
N ALA A 161 -10.49 -31.54 -16.33
CA ALA A 161 -9.93 -30.91 -17.52
C ALA A 161 -9.47 -29.46 -17.26
N GLN A 162 -10.25 -28.68 -16.52
CA GLN A 162 -9.87 -27.32 -16.12
C GLN A 162 -8.65 -27.31 -15.20
N GLN A 163 -8.59 -28.25 -14.26
CA GLN A 163 -7.42 -28.41 -13.39
C GLN A 163 -6.16 -28.75 -14.19
N ALA A 164 -6.27 -29.64 -15.19
CA ALA A 164 -5.14 -30.00 -16.06
C ALA A 164 -4.64 -28.83 -16.93
N LEU A 165 -5.53 -27.87 -17.25
CA LEU A 165 -5.18 -26.62 -17.93
C LEU A 165 -4.63 -25.54 -16.99
N GLY A 166 -4.62 -25.78 -15.67
CA GLY A 166 -4.21 -24.81 -14.65
C GLY A 166 -5.30 -23.82 -14.25
N ASP A 167 -6.54 -23.98 -14.73
CA ASP A 167 -7.69 -23.18 -14.29
C ASP A 167 -8.30 -23.80 -13.02
N HIS A 168 -7.61 -23.58 -11.90
CA HIS A 168 -8.06 -24.08 -10.61
C HIS A 168 -9.40 -23.47 -10.17
N ALA A 169 -9.63 -22.18 -10.48
CA ALA A 169 -10.87 -21.49 -10.13
C ALA A 169 -12.07 -22.07 -10.87
N GLY A 170 -11.93 -22.34 -12.17
CA GLY A 170 -12.92 -23.04 -12.97
C GLY A 170 -13.16 -24.46 -12.46
N ALA A 171 -12.08 -25.22 -12.19
CA ALA A 171 -12.19 -26.58 -11.65
C ALA A 171 -12.99 -26.64 -10.34
N ARG A 172 -12.77 -25.68 -9.44
CA ARG A 172 -13.56 -25.57 -8.19
C ARG A 172 -15.04 -25.31 -8.48
N ALA A 173 -15.35 -24.32 -9.32
CA ALA A 173 -16.73 -23.99 -9.65
C ALA A 173 -17.48 -25.18 -10.26
N ALA A 174 -16.80 -25.94 -11.13
CA ALA A 174 -17.34 -27.15 -11.71
C ALA A 174 -17.60 -28.25 -10.66
N LEU A 175 -16.71 -28.45 -9.67
CA LEU A 175 -16.95 -29.42 -8.60
C LEU A 175 -18.03 -28.97 -7.59
N GLU A 176 -18.17 -27.67 -7.34
CA GLU A 176 -19.29 -27.10 -6.57
C GLU A 176 -20.62 -27.40 -7.28
N ALA A 177 -20.70 -27.12 -8.59
CA ALA A 177 -21.86 -27.46 -9.42
C ALA A 177 -22.12 -28.97 -9.49
N ALA A 178 -21.07 -29.81 -9.53
CA ALA A 178 -21.22 -31.27 -9.43
C ALA A 178 -21.87 -31.68 -8.10
N THR A 179 -21.46 -31.05 -7.00
CA THR A 179 -22.01 -31.32 -5.66
C THR A 179 -23.48 -30.92 -5.59
N GLU A 180 -23.85 -29.75 -6.11
CA GLU A 180 -25.23 -29.27 -6.16
C GLU A 180 -26.14 -30.14 -7.02
N ALA A 181 -25.68 -30.55 -8.20
CA ALA A 181 -26.41 -31.41 -9.13
C ALA A 181 -26.54 -32.86 -8.63
N SER A 182 -25.62 -33.33 -7.78
CA SER A 182 -25.57 -34.75 -7.37
C SER A 182 -26.63 -35.14 -6.33
N PRO A 183 -27.13 -36.40 -6.37
CA PRO A 183 -27.93 -36.99 -5.30
C PRO A 183 -27.17 -37.01 -3.96
N GLU A 184 -27.88 -36.94 -2.83
CA GLU A 184 -27.26 -36.82 -1.49
C GLU A 184 -26.23 -37.92 -1.20
N ALA A 185 -26.49 -39.15 -1.64
CA ALA A 185 -25.60 -40.29 -1.45
C ALA A 185 -24.22 -40.14 -2.12
N GLU A 186 -24.13 -39.31 -3.18
CA GLU A 186 -22.91 -39.14 -3.99
C GLU A 186 -22.19 -37.81 -3.74
N ARG A 187 -22.84 -36.86 -3.04
CA ARG A 187 -22.25 -35.56 -2.69
C ARG A 187 -20.91 -35.71 -1.95
N ALA A 188 -20.77 -36.75 -1.13
CA ALA A 188 -19.53 -37.03 -0.41
C ALA A 188 -18.33 -37.25 -1.34
N THR A 189 -18.53 -37.84 -2.52
CA THR A 189 -17.47 -38.09 -3.50
C THR A 189 -16.95 -36.79 -4.10
N TYR A 190 -17.85 -35.91 -4.55
CA TYR A 190 -17.48 -34.62 -5.15
C TYR A 190 -16.92 -33.65 -4.11
N ARG A 191 -17.44 -33.66 -2.87
CA ARG A 191 -16.83 -32.94 -1.74
C ARG A 191 -15.39 -33.40 -1.48
N ARG A 192 -15.10 -34.71 -1.55
CA ARG A 192 -13.73 -35.23 -1.41
C ARG A 192 -12.81 -34.76 -2.55
N GLN A 193 -13.33 -34.67 -3.78
CA GLN A 193 -12.57 -34.10 -4.91
C GLN A 193 -12.28 -32.61 -4.70
N LEU A 194 -13.23 -31.83 -4.18
CA LEU A 194 -13.01 -30.42 -3.79
C LEU A 194 -11.91 -30.28 -2.74
N VAL A 195 -11.94 -31.12 -1.70
CA VAL A 195 -10.90 -31.16 -0.67
C VAL A 195 -9.53 -31.47 -1.28
N THR A 196 -9.47 -32.46 -2.17
CA THR A 196 -8.22 -32.86 -2.84
C THR A 196 -7.64 -31.73 -3.68
N LEU A 197 -8.49 -31.04 -4.46
CA LEU A 197 -8.10 -29.86 -5.23
C LEU A 197 -7.60 -28.73 -4.32
N ALA A 198 -8.34 -28.40 -3.27
CA ALA A 198 -7.98 -27.33 -2.34
C ALA A 198 -6.64 -27.61 -1.63
N LEU A 199 -6.42 -28.85 -1.17
CA LEU A 199 -5.16 -29.27 -0.56
C LEU A 199 -3.98 -29.17 -1.55
N GLY A 200 -4.18 -29.61 -2.79
CA GLY A 200 -3.15 -29.55 -3.84
C GLY A 200 -2.72 -28.11 -4.11
N VAL A 201 -3.68 -27.25 -4.45
CA VAL A 201 -3.43 -25.83 -4.77
C VAL A 201 -2.82 -25.09 -3.59
N ALA A 202 -3.33 -25.31 -2.37
CA ALA A 202 -2.77 -24.68 -1.18
C ALA A 202 -1.33 -25.11 -0.90
N ARG A 203 -0.99 -26.40 -1.09
CA ARG A 203 0.40 -26.90 -0.94
C ARG A 203 1.33 -26.24 -1.95
N ASP A 204 0.90 -26.11 -3.21
CA ASP A 204 1.71 -25.49 -4.26
C ASP A 204 1.96 -24.00 -3.96
N LEU A 205 0.93 -23.26 -3.52
CA LEU A 205 1.06 -21.85 -3.10
C LEU A 205 1.95 -21.68 -1.85
N ILE A 206 1.81 -22.56 -0.86
CA ILE A 206 2.67 -22.55 0.32
C ILE A 206 4.13 -22.86 -0.07
N ALA A 207 4.35 -23.76 -1.05
CA ALA A 207 5.67 -24.08 -1.55
C ALA A 207 6.28 -22.92 -2.36
N SER A 208 5.51 -22.27 -3.25
CA SER A 208 5.97 -21.10 -4.03
C SER A 208 6.33 -19.93 -3.11
N SER A 209 5.55 -19.71 -2.04
CA SER A 209 5.82 -18.67 -1.05
C SER A 209 7.18 -18.83 -0.33
N GLY A 210 7.73 -20.05 -0.31
CA GLY A 210 9.02 -20.35 0.31
C GLY A 210 10.18 -20.51 -0.68
N ALA A 211 9.90 -20.71 -1.96
CA ALA A 211 10.89 -21.07 -2.96
C ALA A 211 10.98 -19.99 -4.05
N HIS A 212 12.19 -19.48 -4.31
CA HIS A 212 12.50 -18.56 -5.42
C HIS A 212 11.92 -17.14 -5.32
N VAL A 213 11.30 -16.80 -4.19
CA VAL A 213 10.79 -15.45 -3.91
C VAL A 213 11.71 -14.77 -2.89
N ALA A 214 12.09 -13.52 -3.15
CA ALA A 214 12.86 -12.73 -2.20
C ALA A 214 12.08 -12.64 -0.86
N PRO A 215 12.74 -12.76 0.30
CA PRO A 215 12.06 -12.87 1.60
C PRO A 215 11.16 -11.67 1.93
N ASP A 216 11.41 -10.53 1.29
CA ASP A 216 10.70 -9.25 1.41
C ASP A 216 9.67 -8.99 0.29
N SER A 217 9.37 -9.98 -0.56
CA SER A 217 8.38 -9.81 -1.62
C SER A 217 6.94 -9.86 -1.11
N GLU A 218 6.13 -8.89 -1.51
CA GLU A 218 4.68 -8.89 -1.23
C GLU A 218 3.95 -10.11 -1.82
N SER A 219 4.47 -10.68 -2.92
CA SER A 219 3.88 -11.86 -3.57
C SER A 219 3.78 -13.06 -2.62
N ARG A 220 4.73 -13.17 -1.69
CA ARG A 220 4.74 -14.22 -0.66
C ARG A 220 3.54 -14.13 0.28
N VAL A 221 3.15 -12.92 0.67
CA VAL A 221 1.95 -12.69 1.48
C VAL A 221 0.70 -13.00 0.66
N GLY A 222 0.69 -12.59 -0.62
CA GLY A 222 -0.38 -12.94 -1.57
C GLY A 222 -0.63 -14.45 -1.65
N ASP A 223 0.41 -15.22 -1.98
CA ASP A 223 0.35 -16.68 -2.11
C ASP A 223 -0.18 -17.37 -0.84
N LEU A 224 0.28 -16.94 0.35
CA LEU A 224 -0.16 -17.51 1.62
C LEU A 224 -1.62 -17.20 1.95
N ARG A 225 -2.11 -16.00 1.61
CA ARG A 225 -3.54 -15.65 1.76
C ARG A 225 -4.41 -16.42 0.79
N ASP A 226 -3.97 -16.56 -0.46
CA ASP A 226 -4.70 -17.32 -1.46
C ASP A 226 -4.78 -18.79 -1.05
N ALA A 227 -3.69 -19.36 -0.51
CA ALA A 227 -3.70 -20.69 0.07
C ALA A 227 -4.74 -20.83 1.20
N LEU A 228 -4.79 -19.88 2.14
CA LEU A 228 -5.81 -19.89 3.21
C LEU A 228 -7.24 -19.78 2.68
N ALA A 229 -7.46 -18.94 1.65
CA ALA A 229 -8.76 -18.82 1.03
C ALA A 229 -9.19 -20.13 0.32
N TRP A 230 -8.26 -20.88 -0.26
CA TRP A 230 -8.52 -22.22 -0.79
C TRP A 230 -8.88 -23.22 0.32
N LEU A 231 -8.15 -23.19 1.43
CA LEU A 231 -8.39 -24.08 2.58
C LEU A 231 -9.72 -23.80 3.27
N ASP A 232 -10.09 -22.53 3.46
CA ASP A 232 -11.37 -22.15 4.06
C ASP A 232 -12.56 -22.59 3.21
N ARG A 233 -12.45 -22.50 1.87
CA ARG A 233 -13.46 -23.04 0.95
C ARG A 233 -13.54 -24.56 1.01
N GLY A 234 -12.39 -25.25 1.06
CA GLY A 234 -12.35 -26.70 1.26
C GLY A 234 -13.02 -27.12 2.57
N ARG A 235 -12.81 -26.37 3.65
CA ARG A 235 -13.44 -26.62 4.96
C ARG A 235 -14.94 -26.35 4.96
N ALA A 236 -15.42 -25.40 4.17
CA ALA A 236 -16.85 -25.19 3.99
C ALA A 236 -17.52 -26.42 3.33
N ALA A 237 -16.82 -27.08 2.39
CA ALA A 237 -17.31 -28.31 1.76
C ALA A 237 -17.17 -29.56 2.65
N ALA A 238 -16.13 -29.63 3.49
CA ALA A 238 -15.88 -30.74 4.42
C ALA A 238 -15.33 -30.25 5.78
N PRO A 239 -16.21 -29.85 6.73
CA PRO A 239 -15.78 -29.25 8.00
C PRO A 239 -14.94 -30.15 8.91
N GLY A 240 -15.11 -31.47 8.80
CA GLY A 240 -14.44 -32.47 9.65
C GLY A 240 -13.01 -32.82 9.22
N ASP A 241 -12.60 -32.44 8.01
CA ASP A 241 -11.31 -32.83 7.44
C ASP A 241 -10.14 -32.31 8.29
N THR A 242 -9.26 -33.21 8.71
CA THR A 242 -8.09 -32.89 9.55
C THR A 242 -6.97 -32.26 8.74
N ASP A 243 -6.73 -32.74 7.51
CA ASP A 243 -5.62 -32.30 6.67
C ASP A 243 -5.78 -30.83 6.25
N LEU A 244 -7.02 -30.42 5.94
CA LEU A 244 -7.34 -29.02 5.67
C LEU A 244 -7.08 -28.11 6.88
N ARG A 245 -7.40 -28.60 8.09
CA ARG A 245 -7.16 -27.85 9.33
C ARG A 245 -5.67 -27.73 9.63
N ASP A 246 -4.93 -28.82 9.54
CA ASP A 246 -3.49 -28.85 9.83
C ASP A 246 -2.69 -28.00 8.82
N LEU A 247 -3.07 -28.04 7.55
CA LEU A 247 -2.45 -27.21 6.53
C LEU A 247 -2.80 -25.72 6.71
N ALA A 248 -4.02 -25.40 7.15
CA ALA A 248 -4.41 -24.01 7.46
C ALA A 248 -3.59 -23.45 8.62
N VAL A 249 -3.41 -24.23 9.70
CA VAL A 249 -2.53 -23.86 10.82
C VAL A 249 -1.10 -23.61 10.34
N THR A 250 -0.60 -24.46 9.44
CA THR A 250 0.74 -24.30 8.85
C THR A 250 0.86 -23.01 8.02
N ALA A 251 -0.15 -22.70 7.21
CA ALA A 251 -0.18 -21.47 6.40
C ALA A 251 -0.27 -20.21 7.27
N GLU A 252 -1.13 -20.21 8.31
CA GLU A 252 -1.24 -19.11 9.28
C GLU A 252 0.07 -18.88 10.04
N ALA A 253 0.74 -19.96 10.47
CA ALA A 253 2.04 -19.86 11.14
C ALA A 253 3.14 -19.23 10.25
N ARG A 254 3.02 -19.37 8.92
CA ARG A 254 3.95 -18.76 7.94
C ARG A 254 3.54 -17.35 7.52
N LEU A 255 2.24 -17.04 7.55
CA LEU A 255 1.70 -15.75 7.11
C LEU A 255 2.20 -14.58 7.96
N TRP A 256 2.14 -14.70 9.28
CA TRP A 256 2.49 -13.58 10.16
C TRP A 256 3.96 -13.17 10.09
N PRO A 257 4.94 -14.09 10.11
CA PRO A 257 6.33 -13.74 9.86
C PRO A 257 6.57 -13.15 8.47
N ALA A 258 5.83 -13.58 7.44
CA ALA A 258 5.95 -13.01 6.10
C ALA A 258 5.49 -11.56 6.06
N TYR A 259 4.35 -11.23 6.67
CA TYR A 259 3.91 -9.83 6.84
C TYR A 259 4.97 -8.98 7.53
N GLU A 260 5.49 -9.46 8.66
CA GLU A 260 6.49 -8.72 9.44
C GLU A 260 7.75 -8.44 8.60
N GLN A 261 8.28 -9.44 7.88
CA GLN A 261 9.47 -9.29 7.04
C GLN A 261 9.27 -8.28 5.90
N VAL A 262 8.16 -8.38 5.19
CA VAL A 262 7.83 -7.47 4.08
C VAL A 262 7.63 -6.04 4.60
N VAL A 263 6.88 -5.88 5.70
CA VAL A 263 6.66 -4.56 6.33
C VAL A 263 7.98 -3.93 6.78
N MET A 264 8.85 -4.70 7.42
CA MET A 264 10.16 -4.20 7.86
C MET A 264 11.03 -3.77 6.67
N ALA A 265 11.03 -4.51 5.57
CA ALA A 265 11.75 -4.13 4.36
C ALA A 265 11.20 -2.85 3.72
N LEU A 266 9.87 -2.70 3.66
CA LEU A 266 9.22 -1.47 3.18
C LEU A 266 9.56 -0.27 4.06
N VAL A 267 9.55 -0.43 5.39
CA VAL A 267 9.95 0.62 6.33
C VAL A 267 11.41 1.03 6.15
N GLN A 268 12.33 0.07 5.97
CA GLN A 268 13.74 0.35 5.69
C GLN A 268 13.94 1.14 4.39
N ARG A 269 13.13 0.84 3.36
CA ARG A 269 13.10 1.57 2.08
C ARG A 269 12.32 2.89 2.15
N GLN A 270 11.76 3.24 3.31
CA GLN A 270 10.93 4.44 3.53
C GLN A 270 9.62 4.43 2.72
N GLU A 271 9.13 3.25 2.35
CA GLU A 271 7.86 3.04 1.64
C GLU A 271 6.71 2.90 2.65
N PHE A 272 6.56 3.92 3.51
CA PHE A 272 5.59 3.92 4.61
C PHE A 272 4.13 3.71 4.17
N PRO A 273 3.63 4.28 3.05
CA PRO A 273 2.27 4.03 2.60
C PRO A 273 2.00 2.56 2.26
N ALA A 274 2.95 1.88 1.61
CA ALA A 274 2.84 0.45 1.28
C ALA A 274 2.86 -0.40 2.55
N ALA A 275 3.76 -0.09 3.49
CA ALA A 275 3.82 -0.75 4.80
C ALA A 275 2.49 -0.61 5.56
N ARG A 276 1.89 0.60 5.60
CA ARG A 276 0.58 0.85 6.23
C ARG A 276 -0.54 0.07 5.57
N ARG A 277 -0.55 -0.04 4.24
CA ARG A 277 -1.55 -0.86 3.53
C ARG A 277 -1.51 -2.30 4.02
N LEU A 278 -0.35 -2.93 3.99
CA LEU A 278 -0.18 -4.33 4.44
C LEU A 278 -0.51 -4.52 5.92
N LEU A 279 -0.15 -3.57 6.77
CA LEU A 279 -0.48 -3.62 8.20
C LEU A 279 -1.98 -3.52 8.48
N ARG A 280 -2.72 -2.67 7.73
CA ARG A 280 -4.19 -2.62 7.82
C ARG A 280 -4.81 -3.94 7.39
N GLU A 281 -4.32 -4.53 6.30
CA GLU A 281 -4.78 -5.83 5.83
C GLU A 281 -4.53 -6.93 6.88
N ALA A 282 -3.35 -6.96 7.50
CA ALA A 282 -3.02 -7.91 8.55
C ALA A 282 -3.88 -7.73 9.81
N LEU A 283 -4.11 -6.48 10.24
CA LEU A 283 -4.92 -6.16 11.43
C LEU A 283 -6.43 -6.40 11.21
N ALA A 284 -6.90 -6.32 9.96
CA ALA A 284 -8.27 -6.67 9.60
C ALA A 284 -8.51 -8.19 9.58
N HIS A 285 -7.46 -9.01 9.61
CA HIS A 285 -7.60 -10.45 9.52
C HIS A 285 -8.18 -11.05 10.82
N PRO A 286 -9.33 -11.75 10.80
CA PRO A 286 -10.03 -12.19 12.02
C PRO A 286 -9.23 -13.14 12.92
N ARG A 287 -8.27 -13.86 12.34
CA ARG A 287 -7.45 -14.89 13.02
C ARG A 287 -6.07 -14.41 13.48
N VAL A 288 -5.80 -13.10 13.44
CA VAL A 288 -4.50 -12.59 13.91
C VAL A 288 -4.33 -12.88 15.40
N PRO A 289 -3.25 -13.57 15.83
CA PRO A 289 -2.98 -13.79 17.24
C PRO A 289 -2.80 -12.47 17.99
N ALA A 290 -3.30 -12.36 19.23
CA ALA A 290 -3.25 -11.10 20.00
C ALA A 290 -1.84 -10.51 20.11
N ALA A 291 -0.84 -11.36 20.40
CA ALA A 291 0.56 -10.94 20.45
C ALA A 291 1.08 -10.38 19.11
N ARG A 292 0.63 -10.94 17.97
CA ARG A 292 0.98 -10.44 16.63
C ARG A 292 0.26 -9.15 16.29
N ALA A 293 -1.00 -9.02 16.70
CA ALA A 293 -1.76 -7.79 16.53
C ALA A 293 -1.12 -6.62 17.29
N GLU A 294 -0.57 -6.87 18.48
CA GLU A 294 0.22 -5.87 19.23
C GLU A 294 1.46 -5.45 18.46
N THR A 295 2.28 -6.39 17.99
CA THR A 295 3.46 -6.08 17.16
C THR A 295 3.09 -5.29 15.90
N PHE A 296 2.01 -5.66 15.20
CA PHE A 296 1.57 -4.93 14.01
C PHE A 296 1.03 -3.54 14.32
N ARG A 297 0.34 -3.35 15.45
CA ARG A 297 -0.07 -2.00 15.91
C ARG A 297 1.14 -1.12 16.24
N GLU A 298 2.16 -1.68 16.88
CA GLU A 298 3.42 -0.97 17.14
C GLU A 298 4.12 -0.57 15.84
N LEU A 299 4.28 -1.50 14.89
CA LEU A 299 4.84 -1.21 13.57
C LEU A 299 4.02 -0.15 12.82
N PHE A 300 2.69 -0.25 12.89
CA PHE A 300 1.77 0.70 12.24
C PHE A 300 1.97 2.11 12.78
N SER A 301 1.97 2.28 14.11
CA SER A 301 2.29 3.58 14.73
C SER A 301 3.70 4.06 14.36
N GLY A 302 4.66 3.13 14.26
CA GLY A 302 6.04 3.41 13.85
C GLY A 302 6.17 3.94 12.43
N THR A 303 5.30 3.53 11.49
CA THR A 303 5.33 4.06 10.12
C THR A 303 5.02 5.56 10.06
N PHE A 304 4.09 6.05 10.89
CA PHE A 304 3.77 7.47 10.95
C PHE A 304 4.89 8.27 11.59
N SER A 305 5.41 7.81 12.74
CA SER A 305 6.56 8.45 13.39
C SER A 305 7.78 8.51 12.48
N GLY A 306 8.03 7.43 11.72
CA GLY A 306 9.14 7.34 10.76
C GLY A 306 9.01 8.32 9.60
N GLU A 307 7.84 8.39 8.96
CA GLU A 307 7.59 9.31 7.84
C GLU A 307 7.63 10.78 8.27
N ILE A 308 7.05 11.10 9.43
CA ILE A 308 7.14 12.46 10.00
C ILE A 308 8.60 12.79 10.36
N GLY A 309 9.35 11.82 10.91
CA GLY A 309 10.79 11.96 11.13
C GLY A 309 11.57 12.25 9.84
N GLN A 310 11.24 11.57 8.74
CA GLN A 310 11.86 11.79 7.43
C GLN A 310 11.55 13.20 6.88
N LEU A 311 10.29 13.62 6.94
CA LEU A 311 9.85 14.93 6.47
C LEU A 311 10.45 16.07 7.29
N THR A 312 10.51 15.93 8.62
CA THR A 312 11.18 16.92 9.49
C THR A 312 12.69 16.98 9.24
N ALA A 313 13.35 15.85 9.01
CA ALA A 313 14.76 15.84 8.61
C ALA A 313 14.99 16.48 7.22
N GLN A 314 14.07 16.30 6.27
CA GLN A 314 14.10 16.99 4.99
C GLN A 314 13.95 18.51 5.18
N ALA A 315 13.05 18.94 6.05
CA ALA A 315 12.87 20.36 6.35
C ALA A 315 14.13 20.99 6.97
N ILE A 316 14.82 20.27 7.87
CA ILE A 316 16.11 20.70 8.45
C ILE A 316 17.15 20.93 7.36
N ARG A 317 17.34 19.95 6.47
CA ARG A 317 18.30 20.07 5.37
C ARG A 317 17.95 21.24 4.44
N ALA A 318 16.67 21.39 4.09
CA ALA A 318 16.21 22.52 3.28
C ALA A 318 16.48 23.88 3.96
N MET A 319 16.27 24.02 5.27
CA MET A 319 16.63 25.23 6.02
C MET A 319 18.14 25.49 5.99
N GLN A 320 18.98 24.46 6.14
CA GLN A 320 20.45 24.59 6.07
C GLN A 320 20.92 25.07 4.69
N GLU A 321 20.22 24.67 3.63
CA GLU A 321 20.49 25.07 2.25
C GLU A 321 19.76 26.35 1.82
N ALA A 322 19.16 27.10 2.77
CA ALA A 322 18.37 28.32 2.53
C ALA A 322 17.15 28.13 1.60
N ARG A 323 16.63 26.91 1.48
CA ARG A 323 15.42 26.55 0.73
C ARG A 323 14.19 26.56 1.64
N GLU A 324 13.87 27.72 2.19
CA GLU A 324 12.83 27.86 3.23
C GLU A 324 11.42 27.46 2.79
N THR A 325 11.06 27.69 1.52
CA THR A 325 9.77 27.28 0.96
C THR A 325 9.62 25.77 0.94
N GLU A 326 10.68 25.04 0.61
CA GLU A 326 10.72 23.58 0.67
C GLU A 326 10.70 23.07 2.11
N ALA A 327 11.39 23.76 3.02
CA ALA A 327 11.34 23.43 4.43
C ALA A 327 9.91 23.53 4.98
N LEU A 328 9.23 24.64 4.68
CA LEU A 328 7.82 24.83 5.04
C LEU A 328 6.95 23.72 4.43
N GLY A 329 7.05 23.47 3.13
CA GLY A 329 6.26 22.43 2.46
C GLY A 329 6.46 21.02 3.04
N SER A 330 7.66 20.69 3.52
CA SER A 330 7.90 19.43 4.23
C SER A 330 7.30 19.38 5.63
N LEU A 331 7.36 20.47 6.40
CA LEU A 331 6.69 20.56 7.71
C LEU A 331 5.17 20.45 7.57
N GLU A 332 4.58 21.12 6.58
CA GLU A 332 3.14 21.05 6.34
C GLU A 332 2.67 19.65 5.91
N ARG A 333 3.47 18.94 5.11
CA ARG A 333 3.16 17.54 4.78
C ARG A 333 3.20 16.65 6.01
N ALA A 334 4.14 16.91 6.93
CA ALA A 334 4.25 16.15 8.17
C ALA A 334 3.10 16.45 9.15
N GLU A 335 2.66 17.71 9.23
CA GLU A 335 1.49 18.12 9.99
C GLU A 335 0.20 17.51 9.43
N ARG A 336 -0.04 17.61 8.10
CA ARG A 336 -1.19 16.96 7.43
C ARG A 336 -1.20 15.45 7.65
N LEU A 337 -0.02 14.82 7.64
CA LEU A 337 0.10 13.40 7.94
C LEU A 337 -0.34 13.12 9.38
N LEU A 338 0.10 13.91 10.36
CA LEU A 338 -0.29 13.79 11.75
C LEU A 338 -1.80 13.98 11.97
N GLU A 339 -2.41 14.97 11.30
CA GLU A 339 -3.84 15.25 11.34
C GLU A 339 -4.68 14.10 10.76
N SER A 340 -4.15 13.37 9.77
CA SER A 340 -4.82 12.21 9.19
C SER A 340 -4.83 10.97 10.11
N VAL A 341 -4.07 10.99 11.21
CA VAL A 341 -3.95 9.85 12.13
C VAL A 341 -5.06 9.91 13.18
N HIS A 342 -5.93 8.89 13.20
CA HIS A 342 -6.85 8.67 14.32
C HIS A 342 -6.08 8.52 15.63
N ASP A 343 -6.57 9.11 16.72
CA ASP A 343 -5.88 9.12 18.02
C ASP A 343 -5.52 7.72 18.55
N GLU A 344 -6.30 6.70 18.20
CA GLU A 344 -6.05 5.31 18.57
C GLU A 344 -4.84 4.68 17.84
N ALA A 345 -4.43 5.24 16.69
CA ALA A 345 -3.34 4.71 15.89
C ALA A 345 -1.95 5.19 16.34
N LEU A 346 -1.89 6.24 17.18
CA LEU A 346 -0.63 6.81 17.65
C LEU A 346 -0.66 6.95 19.18
N PRO A 347 0.11 6.13 19.93
CA PRO A 347 0.16 6.21 21.39
C PRO A 347 0.53 7.62 21.87
N PRO A 348 -0.02 8.12 23.00
CA PRO A 348 0.19 9.50 23.48
C PRO A 348 1.66 9.92 23.53
N LYS A 349 2.52 9.04 24.04
CA LYS A 349 3.98 9.26 24.11
C LYS A 349 4.61 9.49 22.72
N ARG A 350 4.17 8.76 21.70
CA ARG A 350 4.65 8.95 20.32
C ARG A 350 4.10 10.22 19.70
N ARG A 351 2.86 10.60 20.04
CA ARG A 351 2.26 11.85 19.57
C ARG A 351 3.04 13.04 20.12
N GLU A 352 3.33 13.05 21.42
CA GLU A 352 4.16 14.08 22.05
C GLU A 352 5.56 14.20 21.43
N GLU A 353 6.18 13.08 21.07
CA GLU A 353 7.48 13.05 20.40
C GLU A 353 7.41 13.69 19.00
N VAL A 354 6.36 13.39 18.25
CA VAL A 354 6.10 13.96 16.92
C VAL A 354 5.77 15.45 17.01
N ASP A 355 4.88 15.85 17.93
CA ASP A 355 4.52 17.24 18.18
C ASP A 355 5.76 18.06 18.53
N ARG A 356 6.66 17.50 19.36
CA ARG A 356 7.93 18.14 19.70
C ARG A 356 8.82 18.36 18.48
N ARG A 357 8.92 17.39 17.56
CA ARG A 357 9.71 17.53 16.34
C ARG A 357 9.14 18.59 15.41
N LEU A 358 7.83 18.59 15.20
CA LEU A 358 7.14 19.58 14.36
C LEU A 358 7.23 20.97 14.97
N TRP A 359 6.98 21.09 16.28
CA TRP A 359 7.16 22.33 17.03
C TRP A 359 8.56 22.91 16.81
N TRP A 360 9.60 22.10 17.01
CA TRP A 360 10.97 22.56 16.84
C TRP A 360 11.24 23.03 15.41
N GLY A 361 10.74 22.30 14.40
CA GLY A 361 10.92 22.64 12.98
C GLY A 361 10.28 23.98 12.62
N TYR A 362 9.02 24.17 13.00
CA TYR A 362 8.29 25.41 12.76
C TYR A 362 8.86 26.59 13.55
N ASN A 363 9.22 26.38 14.83
CA ASN A 363 9.81 27.43 15.65
C ASN A 363 11.17 27.89 15.10
N LYS A 364 12.01 26.96 14.63
CA LYS A 364 13.29 27.30 14.00
C LYS A 364 13.13 28.04 12.68
N LEU A 365 12.19 27.63 11.84
CA LEU A 365 11.90 28.35 10.59
C LEU A 365 11.42 29.78 10.89
N GLY A 366 10.49 29.92 11.83
CA GLY A 366 9.99 31.22 12.28
C GLY A 366 11.08 32.14 12.82
N LEU A 367 11.93 31.63 13.71
CA LEU A 367 13.06 32.39 14.27
C LEU A 367 14.03 32.88 13.19
N ARG A 368 14.38 32.03 12.21
CA ARG A 368 15.26 32.43 11.09
C ARG A 368 14.66 33.57 10.28
N ARG A 369 13.35 33.54 10.04
CA ARG A 369 12.65 34.62 9.32
C ARG A 369 12.62 35.92 10.13
N VAL A 370 12.41 35.84 11.44
CA VAL A 370 12.53 37.00 12.34
C VAL A 370 13.95 37.60 12.27
N GLU A 371 14.98 36.76 12.34
CA GLU A 371 16.38 37.19 12.25
C GLU A 371 16.72 37.80 10.88
N ALA A 372 16.09 37.33 9.81
CA ALA A 372 16.23 37.89 8.46
C ALA A 372 15.36 39.13 8.20
N GLY A 373 14.53 39.56 9.15
CA GLY A 373 13.60 40.69 9.00
C GLY A 373 12.32 40.36 8.20
N ALA A 374 12.11 39.10 7.81
CA ALA A 374 10.89 38.60 7.17
C ALA A 374 9.79 38.35 8.21
N PHE A 375 9.38 39.42 8.89
CA PHE A 375 8.55 39.34 10.09
C PHE A 375 7.12 38.83 9.81
N GLU A 376 6.50 39.27 8.72
CA GLU A 376 5.13 38.82 8.37
C GLU A 376 5.12 37.31 8.07
N GLU A 377 6.12 36.85 7.31
CA GLU A 377 6.28 35.45 6.91
C GLU A 377 6.68 34.54 8.09
N ALA A 378 7.19 35.11 9.18
CA ALA A 378 7.52 34.36 10.40
C ALA A 378 6.28 34.01 11.23
N ILE A 379 5.21 34.81 11.16
CA ILE A 379 4.05 34.70 12.06
C ILE A 379 3.37 33.34 11.95
N GLU A 380 3.01 32.91 10.73
CA GLU A 380 2.25 31.67 10.54
C GLU A 380 3.02 30.41 11.02
N PRO A 381 4.29 30.18 10.64
CA PRO A 381 5.09 29.10 11.22
C PRO A 381 5.13 29.14 12.75
N LEU A 382 5.31 30.31 13.35
CA LEU A 382 5.37 30.43 14.82
C LEU A 382 4.02 30.14 15.49
N LEU A 383 2.90 30.46 14.87
CA LEU A 383 1.57 30.08 15.38
C LEU A 383 1.34 28.58 15.30
N ARG A 384 1.78 27.93 14.22
CA ARG A 384 1.77 26.46 14.12
C ARG A 384 2.60 25.84 15.23
N ALA A 385 3.79 26.39 15.49
CA ALA A 385 4.60 25.97 16.62
C ALA A 385 3.85 26.18 17.95
N LEU A 386 3.19 27.32 18.17
CA LEU A 386 2.48 27.57 19.43
C LEU A 386 1.38 26.53 19.69
N ARG A 387 0.64 26.11 18.65
CA ARG A 387 -0.35 25.02 18.76
C ARG A 387 0.30 23.69 19.15
N LEU A 388 1.44 23.36 18.54
CA LEU A 388 2.20 22.12 18.80
C LEU A 388 2.98 22.13 20.13
N ALA A 389 3.18 23.29 20.75
CA ALA A 389 3.76 23.40 22.09
C ALA A 389 2.85 22.73 23.14
N GLY A 390 1.54 22.62 22.86
CA GLY A 390 0.57 21.98 23.74
C GLY A 390 0.57 22.65 25.11
N THR A 391 0.71 21.87 26.18
CA THR A 391 0.76 22.36 27.57
C THR A 391 2.19 22.57 28.10
N ALA A 392 3.23 22.44 27.26
CA ALA A 392 4.61 22.56 27.70
C ALA A 392 5.01 24.04 27.88
N PRO A 393 5.22 24.52 29.13
CA PRO A 393 5.37 25.95 29.41
C PRO A 393 6.61 26.57 28.75
N ASP A 394 7.73 25.85 28.73
CA ASP A 394 8.99 26.34 28.14
C ASP A 394 8.87 26.52 26.62
N ARG A 395 8.20 25.58 25.95
CA ARG A 395 7.96 25.68 24.49
C ARG A 395 7.01 26.80 24.16
N GLN A 396 5.97 26.98 24.98
CA GLN A 396 5.03 28.10 24.82
C GLN A 396 5.74 29.44 25.00
N SER A 397 6.53 29.61 26.06
CA SER A 397 7.19 30.89 26.35
C SER A 397 8.20 31.26 25.27
N GLU A 398 9.00 30.31 24.80
CA GLU A 398 9.94 30.50 23.69
C GLU A 398 9.21 30.95 22.40
N THR A 399 8.13 30.25 22.05
CA THR A 399 7.38 30.53 20.82
C THR A 399 6.64 31.87 20.90
N ARG A 400 6.04 32.19 22.06
CA ARG A 400 5.37 33.48 22.29
C ARG A 400 6.36 34.65 22.20
N ALA A 401 7.56 34.50 22.77
CA ALA A 401 8.59 35.53 22.65
C ALA A 401 9.03 35.76 21.19
N ALA A 402 9.12 34.70 20.39
CA ALA A 402 9.38 34.82 18.95
C ALA A 402 8.23 35.52 18.20
N LEU A 403 6.97 35.19 18.52
CA LEU A 403 5.78 35.83 17.96
C LEU A 403 5.72 37.32 18.26
N VAL A 404 5.98 37.72 19.51
CA VAL A 404 6.00 39.14 19.91
C VAL A 404 7.03 39.89 19.08
N ARG A 405 8.25 39.37 18.95
CA ARG A 405 9.29 39.98 18.10
C ARG A 405 8.86 40.08 16.63
N ALA A 406 8.19 39.06 16.10
CA ALA A 406 7.66 39.09 14.74
C ALA A 406 6.59 40.19 14.57
N PHE A 407 5.61 40.29 15.48
CA PHE A 407 4.59 41.33 15.42
C PHE A 407 5.16 42.74 15.61
N GLU A 408 6.11 42.93 16.53
CA GLU A 408 6.76 44.21 16.73
C GLU A 408 7.58 44.62 15.50
N GLY A 409 8.37 43.71 14.92
CA GLY A 409 9.14 44.00 13.71
C GLY A 409 8.26 44.26 12.49
N TRP A 410 7.18 43.50 12.33
CA TRP A 410 6.23 43.69 11.22
C TRP A 410 5.49 45.02 11.33
N THR A 411 5.02 45.40 12.53
CA THR A 411 4.37 46.70 12.73
C THR A 411 5.33 47.86 12.56
N GLU A 412 6.59 47.72 12.94
CA GLU A 412 7.62 48.75 12.73
C GLU A 412 7.93 48.97 11.24
N THR A 413 8.22 47.89 10.52
CA THR A 413 8.49 47.95 9.07
C THR A 413 7.27 48.42 8.28
N SER A 414 6.07 47.97 8.64
CA SER A 414 4.82 48.41 8.01
C SER A 414 4.49 49.87 8.32
N ALA A 415 4.80 50.37 9.53
CA ALA A 415 4.55 51.75 9.89
C ALA A 415 5.27 52.73 8.96
N LEU A 416 6.53 52.42 8.58
CA LEU A 416 7.29 53.22 7.63
C LEU A 416 6.61 53.26 6.26
N ALA A 417 6.26 52.10 5.71
CA ALA A 417 5.61 51.98 4.41
C ALA A 417 4.20 52.62 4.39
N ILE A 418 3.49 52.63 5.52
CA ILE A 418 2.17 53.28 5.65
C ILE A 418 2.32 54.80 5.63
N ARG A 419 3.31 55.34 6.35
CA ARG A 419 3.60 56.79 6.36
C ARG A 419 4.01 57.30 4.99
N GLU A 420 4.86 56.56 4.27
CA GLU A 420 5.24 56.92 2.90
C GLU A 420 4.03 57.04 1.96
N VAL A 421 3.06 56.12 2.08
CA VAL A 421 1.82 56.16 1.30
C VAL A 421 0.91 57.32 1.71
N ALA A 422 0.83 57.61 3.01
CA ALA A 422 0.08 58.76 3.51
C ALA A 422 0.69 60.09 3.04
N ASP A 423 2.02 60.22 3.11
CA ASP A 423 2.78 61.39 2.65
C ASP A 423 2.69 61.59 1.14
N ALA A 424 2.55 60.49 0.37
CA ALA A 424 2.26 60.53 -1.07
C ALA A 424 0.81 60.96 -1.40
N GLY A 425 -0.04 61.20 -0.39
CA GLY A 425 -1.41 61.68 -0.55
C GLY A 425 -2.48 60.58 -0.63
N ASP A 426 -2.12 59.30 -0.60
CA ASP A 426 -3.06 58.18 -0.63
C ASP A 426 -3.48 57.75 0.78
N ARG A 427 -4.30 58.61 1.41
CA ARG A 427 -4.78 58.39 2.78
C ARG A 427 -5.62 57.12 2.91
N GLU A 428 -6.41 56.77 1.90
CA GLU A 428 -7.27 55.59 1.95
C GLU A 428 -6.44 54.31 1.98
N ALA A 429 -5.40 54.19 1.14
CA ALA A 429 -4.51 53.03 1.18
C ALA A 429 -3.75 52.92 2.50
N ALA A 430 -3.33 54.05 3.10
CA ALA A 430 -2.69 54.07 4.42
C ALA A 430 -3.63 53.54 5.52
N ILE A 431 -4.92 53.89 5.45
CA ILE A 431 -5.94 53.39 6.38
C ILE A 431 -6.16 51.89 6.19
N VAL A 432 -6.35 51.40 4.95
CA VAL A 432 -6.55 49.98 4.67
C VAL A 432 -5.38 49.13 5.19
N ARG A 433 -4.15 49.61 5.04
CA ARG A 433 -2.96 48.93 5.57
C ARG A 433 -2.90 48.95 7.10
N SER A 434 -3.29 50.06 7.73
CA SER A 434 -3.39 50.16 9.19
C SER A 434 -4.46 49.22 9.76
N ASP A 435 -5.62 49.15 9.10
CA ASP A 435 -6.70 48.21 9.43
C ASP A 435 -6.22 46.76 9.33
N LYS A 436 -5.46 46.40 8.28
CA LYS A 436 -4.86 45.06 8.15
C LYS A 436 -4.00 44.70 9.37
N LEU A 437 -3.13 45.60 9.82
CA LEU A 437 -2.29 45.37 11.01
C LEU A 437 -3.14 45.21 12.27
N TRP A 438 -4.12 46.09 12.45
CA TRP A 438 -5.01 46.07 13.60
C TRP A 438 -5.82 44.79 13.71
N THR A 439 -6.48 44.38 12.62
CA THR A 439 -7.22 43.12 12.55
C THR A 439 -6.29 41.95 12.86
N ARG A 440 -5.08 41.93 12.30
CA ARG A 440 -4.16 40.81 12.53
C ARG A 440 -3.68 40.72 13.99
N LEU A 441 -3.41 41.85 14.64
CA LEU A 441 -3.07 41.89 16.08
C LEU A 441 -4.24 41.42 16.95
N ARG A 442 -5.48 41.79 16.60
CA ARG A 442 -6.68 41.29 17.31
C ARG A 442 -6.83 39.79 17.15
N THR A 443 -6.69 39.25 15.93
CA THR A 443 -6.69 37.80 15.68
C THR A 443 -5.60 37.09 16.48
N ALA A 444 -4.44 37.71 16.66
CA ALA A 444 -3.34 37.13 17.43
C ALA A 444 -3.70 36.91 18.92
N LEU A 445 -4.62 37.71 19.48
CA LEU A 445 -5.16 37.49 20.83
C LEU A 445 -6.02 36.22 20.91
N GLU A 446 -6.83 35.97 19.87
CA GLU A 446 -7.65 34.77 19.75
C GLU A 446 -6.80 33.51 19.55
N GLU A 447 -5.62 33.68 18.95
CA GLU A 447 -4.62 32.62 18.73
C GLU A 447 -3.73 32.34 19.97
N GLY A 448 -4.00 33.00 21.10
CA GLY A 448 -3.42 32.65 22.41
C GLY A 448 -2.26 33.53 22.89
N LEU A 449 -2.05 34.69 22.27
CA LEU A 449 -1.20 35.76 22.82
C LEU A 449 -2.03 36.69 23.73
N SER A 450 -1.38 37.29 24.72
CA SER A 450 -2.03 38.25 25.60
C SER A 450 -1.90 39.68 25.11
N GLU A 451 -2.85 40.54 25.50
CA GLU A 451 -2.79 41.98 25.21
C GLU A 451 -1.52 42.62 25.78
N ARG A 452 -1.06 42.15 26.95
CA ARG A 452 0.19 42.59 27.56
C ARG A 452 1.42 42.28 26.70
N GLU A 453 1.46 41.11 26.09
CA GLU A 453 2.56 40.71 25.20
C GLU A 453 2.60 41.55 23.92
N LEU A 454 1.44 41.92 23.38
CA LEU A 454 1.32 42.69 22.14
C LEU A 454 1.17 44.22 22.35
N ALA A 455 1.29 44.71 23.58
CA ALA A 455 1.04 46.10 23.93
C ALA A 455 1.89 47.09 23.12
N GLY A 456 3.16 46.76 22.85
CA GLY A 456 4.05 47.57 22.01
C GLY A 456 3.53 47.71 20.58
N ALA A 457 3.15 46.59 19.96
CA ALA A 457 2.60 46.56 18.61
C ALA A 457 1.26 47.31 18.51
N PHE A 458 0.34 47.09 19.47
CA PHE A 458 -0.94 47.81 19.52
C PHE A 458 -0.75 49.32 19.67
N THR A 459 0.15 49.76 20.56
CA THR A 459 0.44 51.19 20.76
C THR A 459 0.96 51.83 19.47
N ARG A 460 1.83 51.13 18.73
CA ARG A 460 2.38 51.62 17.47
C ARG A 460 1.29 51.76 16.40
N VAL A 461 0.41 50.77 16.26
CA VAL A 461 -0.68 50.83 15.28
C VAL A 461 -1.71 51.91 15.64
N ARG A 462 -2.05 52.10 16.92
CA ARG A 462 -2.91 53.21 17.37
C ARG A 462 -2.35 54.57 16.97
N ARG A 463 -1.04 54.77 17.17
CA ARG A 463 -0.37 56.00 16.77
C ARG A 463 -0.42 56.24 15.27
N LEU A 464 -0.34 55.18 14.44
CA LEU A 464 -0.53 55.33 12.98
C LEU A 464 -1.93 55.82 12.64
N PHE A 465 -2.96 55.28 13.28
CA PHE A 465 -4.34 55.76 13.09
C PHE A 465 -4.50 57.23 13.47
N GLU A 466 -3.95 57.63 14.63
CA GLU A 466 -3.95 59.02 15.09
C GLU A 466 -3.24 59.96 14.12
N GLU A 467 -2.06 59.57 13.62
CA GLU A 467 -1.30 60.33 12.60
C GLU A 467 -2.08 60.47 11.29
N ILE A 468 -2.87 59.47 10.92
CA ILE A 468 -3.74 59.46 9.74
C ILE A 468 -5.10 60.13 10.04
N GLY A 469 -5.36 60.57 11.28
CA GLY A 469 -6.58 61.27 11.70
C GLY A 469 -7.84 60.39 11.71
N ARG A 470 -7.72 59.13 12.12
CA ARG A 470 -8.83 58.17 12.30
C ARG A 470 -8.67 57.42 13.62
N GLU A 471 -9.74 56.91 14.20
CA GLU A 471 -9.66 55.95 15.31
C GLU A 471 -9.68 54.49 14.79
N PRO A 472 -8.94 53.56 15.41
CA PRO A 472 -8.99 52.14 15.05
C PRO A 472 -10.37 51.56 15.33
N ALA A 473 -10.89 50.74 14.42
CA ALA A 473 -12.22 50.13 14.50
C ALA A 473 -12.29 48.81 15.31
#